data_AF-A0AAN9VJH4-F1
#
_entry.id   AF-A0AAN9VJH4-F1
#
_cell.length_a   1.000
_cell.length_b   1.000
_cell.length_c   1.000
_cell.angle_alpha   90.00
_cell.angle_beta   90.00
_cell.angle_gamma   90.00
#
_symmetry.space_group_name_H-M   'P 1'
#
loop_
_entity.id
_entity.type
_entity.pdbx_description
1 polymer ?
#
loop_
_entity_poly.entity_id
_entity_poly.type
_entity_poly.pdbx_seq_one_letter_code
_entity_poly.pdbx_strand_id
1 'polypeptide(L)'
;MMRRHSSLRSASLGAALALLALAALGALALAGRAAAGPTLAHPLSKRSFFDLQCKGVYDKSIFARLDRICEDCYNLFREPQLHSLCRKNCFTTDYFKGCLDVLLLQDEMDKIQTWIKQLHGADPGV
;
A
#
# COMPACT_ATOMS: atom_id res chain seq x y z
N MET A 1 -19.89 -61.58 38.63
CA MET A 1 -20.15 -60.86 37.36
C MET A 1 -19.34 -59.56 37.34
N MET A 2 -18.92 -59.08 36.15
CA MET A 2 -17.96 -57.98 35.84
C MET A 2 -16.52 -58.52 35.63
N ARG A 3 -15.76 -58.26 34.54
CA ARG A 3 -15.70 -57.10 33.62
C ARG A 3 -15.24 -57.51 32.20
N ARG A 4 -16.00 -57.13 31.17
CA ARG A 4 -15.53 -56.91 29.78
C ARG A 4 -15.11 -55.44 29.68
N HIS A 5 -13.82 -55.10 29.68
CA HIS A 5 -13.41 -53.69 29.50
C HIS A 5 -11.96 -53.45 29.02
N SER A 6 -11.30 -54.43 28.38
CA SER A 6 -9.89 -54.29 27.97
C SER A 6 -9.66 -54.00 26.49
N SER A 7 -10.62 -54.24 25.59
CA SER A 7 -10.40 -54.12 24.13
C SER A 7 -10.86 -52.79 23.48
N LEU A 8 -11.52 -51.89 24.23
CA LEU A 8 -12.15 -50.69 23.66
C LEU A 8 -11.32 -49.39 23.84
N ARG A 9 -10.20 -49.46 24.56
CA ARG A 9 -9.38 -48.29 24.91
C ARG A 9 -8.28 -47.96 23.91
N SER A 10 -7.85 -48.91 23.08
CA SER A 10 -6.73 -48.74 22.15
C SER A 10 -7.14 -48.10 20.82
N ALA A 11 -8.37 -48.35 20.33
CA ALA A 11 -8.87 -47.78 19.08
C ALA A 11 -9.23 -46.28 19.19
N SER A 12 -9.60 -45.81 20.39
CA SER A 12 -10.05 -44.43 20.60
C SER A 12 -8.92 -43.41 20.67
N LEU A 13 -7.74 -43.77 21.18
CA LEU A 13 -6.58 -42.87 21.19
C LEU A 13 -6.00 -42.65 19.79
N GLY A 14 -5.92 -43.70 18.97
CA GLY A 14 -5.40 -43.60 17.60
C GLY A 14 -6.26 -42.72 16.70
N ALA A 15 -7.58 -42.85 16.80
CA ALA A 15 -8.52 -42.00 16.05
C ALA A 15 -8.48 -40.53 16.50
N ALA A 16 -8.34 -40.28 17.81
CA ALA A 16 -8.22 -38.93 18.34
C ALA A 16 -6.93 -38.22 17.89
N LEU A 17 -5.80 -38.93 17.88
CA LEU A 17 -4.51 -38.40 17.39
C LEU A 17 -4.55 -38.07 15.89
N ALA A 18 -5.18 -38.93 15.08
CA ALA A 18 -5.32 -38.70 13.64
C ALA A 18 -6.21 -37.46 13.34
N LEU A 19 -7.32 -37.30 14.05
CA LEU A 19 -8.21 -36.14 13.92
C LEU A 19 -7.52 -34.82 14.30
N LEU A 20 -6.71 -34.82 15.36
CA LEU A 20 -5.93 -33.65 15.77
C LEU A 20 -4.87 -33.27 14.73
N ALA A 21 -4.20 -34.25 14.11
CA ALA A 21 -3.21 -33.99 13.06
C ALA A 21 -3.84 -33.40 11.78
N LEU A 22 -5.01 -33.90 11.36
CA LEU A 22 -5.77 -33.39 10.22
C LEU A 22 -6.24 -31.94 10.45
N ALA A 23 -6.68 -31.61 11.67
CA ALA A 23 -7.05 -30.25 12.04
C ALA A 23 -5.84 -29.28 12.03
N ALA A 24 -4.68 -29.73 12.48
CA ALA A 24 -3.44 -28.94 12.47
C ALA A 24 -2.93 -28.64 11.05
N LEU A 25 -3.05 -29.61 10.13
CA LEU A 25 -2.68 -29.43 8.71
C LEU A 25 -3.60 -28.44 7.99
N GLY A 26 -4.90 -28.43 8.28
CA GLY A 26 -5.86 -27.46 7.72
C GLY A 26 -5.64 -26.02 8.19
N ALA A 27 -5.16 -25.84 9.43
CA ALA A 27 -4.90 -24.52 10.00
C ALA A 27 -3.72 -23.78 9.33
N LEU A 28 -2.76 -24.51 8.73
CA LEU A 28 -1.59 -23.92 8.08
C LEU A 28 -1.91 -23.32 6.69
N ALA A 29 -3.02 -23.73 6.06
CA ALA A 29 -3.41 -23.27 4.72
C ALA A 29 -4.07 -21.88 4.71
N LEU A 30 -4.41 -21.31 5.88
CA LEU A 30 -5.10 -20.01 5.97
C LEU A 30 -4.19 -18.83 6.37
N ALA A 31 -2.88 -19.07 6.56
CA ALA A 31 -1.91 -18.03 6.92
C ALA A 31 -1.46 -17.17 5.72
N GLY A 32 -1.90 -17.49 4.50
CA GLY A 32 -1.64 -16.71 3.29
C GLY A 32 -2.60 -15.53 3.09
N ARG A 33 -2.88 -14.73 4.14
CA ARG A 33 -3.45 -13.40 3.93
C ARG A 33 -2.30 -12.42 3.79
N ALA A 34 -1.97 -12.08 2.54
CA ALA A 34 -1.17 -10.90 2.24
C ALA A 34 -1.82 -9.71 2.96
N ALA A 35 -1.16 -9.25 4.02
CA ALA A 35 -1.50 -7.99 4.64
C ALA A 35 -1.14 -6.90 3.65
N ALA A 36 -2.12 -6.45 2.86
CA ALA A 36 -2.12 -5.08 2.40
C ALA A 36 -2.18 -4.23 3.68
N GLY A 37 -1.02 -3.80 4.16
CA GLY A 37 -0.92 -2.89 5.29
C GLY A 37 -1.74 -1.64 4.97
N PRO A 38 -2.32 -0.97 5.98
CA PRO A 38 -2.98 0.30 5.76
C PRO A 38 -1.91 1.27 5.25
N THR A 39 -1.96 1.60 3.96
CA THR A 39 -1.27 2.80 3.49
C THR A 39 -1.88 3.94 4.30
N LEU A 40 -1.04 4.64 5.06
CA LEU A 40 -1.44 5.82 5.83
C LEU A 40 -1.76 6.94 4.82
N ALA A 41 -2.82 6.76 4.06
CA ALA A 41 -3.29 7.72 3.08
C ALA A 41 -3.69 8.98 3.84
N HIS A 42 -2.83 9.98 3.77
CA HIS A 42 -3.12 11.29 4.33
C HIS A 42 -4.39 11.82 3.64
N PRO A 43 -5.31 12.47 4.37
CA PRO A 43 -6.55 12.95 3.79
C PRO A 43 -6.23 13.92 2.64
N LEU A 44 -6.48 13.48 1.41
CA LEU A 44 -6.40 14.25 0.17
C LEU A 44 -7.50 15.32 0.18
N SER A 45 -7.29 16.34 0.98
CA SER A 45 -8.24 17.43 1.19
C SER A 45 -7.98 18.55 0.20
N LYS A 46 -9.05 19.24 -0.20
CA LYS A 46 -8.98 20.50 -0.95
C LYS A 46 -8.09 21.54 -0.25
N ARG A 47 -7.95 21.46 1.08
CA ARG A 47 -7.01 22.30 1.84
C ARG A 47 -5.55 22.05 1.45
N SER A 48 -5.13 20.78 1.45
CA SER A 48 -3.75 20.42 1.09
C SER A 48 -3.42 20.81 -0.35
N PHE A 49 -4.39 20.77 -1.26
CA PHE A 49 -4.20 21.22 -2.64
C PHE A 49 -3.72 22.69 -2.71
N PHE A 50 -4.37 23.60 -1.99
CA PHE A 50 -3.98 25.00 -1.95
C PHE A 50 -2.68 25.23 -1.16
N ASP A 51 -2.48 24.51 -0.05
CA ASP A 51 -1.27 24.61 0.76
C ASP A 51 -0.01 24.24 -0.06
N LEU A 52 -0.14 23.30 -1.00
CA LEU A 52 0.93 22.88 -1.90
C LEU A 52 1.14 23.81 -3.11
N GLN A 53 0.46 24.96 -3.18
CA GLN A 53 0.52 25.91 -4.30
C GLN A 53 -0.01 25.34 -5.63
N CYS A 54 -0.87 24.31 -5.61
CA CYS A 54 -1.64 23.94 -6.80
C CYS A 54 -2.72 25.00 -7.04
N LYS A 55 -2.67 25.68 -8.19
CA LYS A 55 -3.57 26.81 -8.53
C LYS A 55 -4.50 26.51 -9.70
N GLY A 56 -4.41 25.31 -10.26
CA GLY A 56 -5.23 24.84 -11.37
C GLY A 56 -6.53 24.19 -10.95
N VAL A 57 -7.03 23.29 -11.80
CA VAL A 57 -8.29 22.59 -11.57
C VAL A 57 -8.07 21.48 -10.55
N TYR A 58 -8.77 21.57 -9.41
CA TYR A 58 -8.73 20.50 -8.41
C TYR A 58 -9.42 19.24 -8.92
N ASP A 59 -8.64 18.24 -9.29
CA ASP A 59 -9.10 16.89 -9.58
C ASP A 59 -8.58 15.93 -8.50
N LYS A 60 -9.51 15.42 -7.69
CA LYS A 60 -9.20 14.52 -6.57
C LYS A 60 -8.51 13.24 -7.03
N SER A 61 -8.86 12.71 -8.21
CA SER A 61 -8.32 11.46 -8.71
C SER A 61 -6.87 11.61 -9.17
N ILE A 62 -6.58 12.70 -9.88
CA ILE A 62 -5.23 13.03 -10.33
C ILE A 62 -4.35 13.36 -9.13
N PHE A 63 -4.83 14.20 -8.22
CA PHE A 63 -4.11 14.55 -7.01
C PHE A 63 -3.75 13.31 -6.18
N ALA A 64 -4.70 12.36 -6.03
CA ALA A 64 -4.44 11.07 -5.38
C ALA A 64 -3.37 10.24 -6.08
N ARG A 65 -3.31 10.29 -7.41
CA ARG A 65 -2.34 9.51 -8.19
C ARG A 65 -0.93 10.07 -8.03
N LEU A 66 -0.77 11.39 -8.07
CA LEU A 66 0.52 12.05 -7.84
C LEU A 66 0.99 11.88 -6.38
N ASP A 67 0.08 11.96 -5.41
CA ASP A 67 0.38 11.71 -3.99
C ASP A 67 0.92 10.29 -3.75
N ARG A 68 0.32 9.28 -4.41
CA ARG A 68 0.80 7.89 -4.33
C ARG A 68 2.22 7.70 -4.82
N ILE A 69 2.63 8.41 -5.87
CA ILE A 69 4.03 8.36 -6.35
C ILE A 69 4.98 8.79 -5.23
N CYS A 70 4.63 9.85 -4.51
CA CYS A 70 5.42 10.32 -3.39
C CYS A 70 5.41 9.32 -2.21
N GLU A 71 4.28 8.67 -1.93
CA GLU A 71 4.17 7.63 -0.90
C GLU A 71 5.01 6.38 -1.25
N ASP A 72 4.93 5.89 -2.49
CA ASP A 72 5.69 4.73 -2.95
C ASP A 72 7.20 5.00 -2.90
N CYS A 73 7.61 6.21 -3.27
CA CYS A 73 8.99 6.67 -3.16
C CYS A 73 9.45 6.77 -1.69
N TYR A 74 8.61 7.30 -0.79
CA TYR A 74 8.85 7.26 0.65
C TYR A 74 8.98 5.83 1.18
N ASN A 75 8.13 4.90 0.75
CA ASN A 75 8.17 3.51 1.22
C ASN A 75 9.47 2.80 0.84
N LEU A 76 10.10 3.21 -0.26
CA LEU A 76 11.39 2.68 -0.69
C LEU A 76 12.55 3.20 0.16
N PHE A 77 12.65 4.52 0.37
CA PHE A 77 13.79 5.14 1.07
C PHE A 77 13.58 5.27 2.58
N ARG A 78 12.33 5.26 3.04
CA ARG A 78 11.89 5.46 4.42
C ARG A 78 12.37 6.76 5.07
N GLU A 79 12.64 7.79 4.25
CA GLU A 79 13.08 9.11 4.69
C GLU A 79 11.88 10.00 5.06
N PRO A 80 11.71 10.41 6.34
CA PRO A 80 10.49 11.07 6.82
C PRO A 80 10.12 12.38 6.09
N GLN A 81 11.09 13.10 5.54
CA GLN A 81 10.83 14.37 4.84
C GLN A 81 10.48 14.17 3.36
N LEU A 82 10.77 13.00 2.79
CA LEU A 82 10.73 12.78 1.34
C LEU A 82 9.32 12.95 0.77
N HIS A 83 8.31 12.39 1.44
CA HIS A 83 6.92 12.51 1.02
C HIS A 83 6.47 13.98 0.95
N SER A 84 6.81 14.77 1.97
CA SER A 84 6.47 16.21 2.03
C SER A 84 7.20 17.03 0.96
N LEU A 85 8.48 16.74 0.73
CA LEU A 85 9.31 17.43 -0.27
C LEU A 85 8.90 17.08 -1.70
N CYS A 86 8.51 15.82 -1.94
CA CYS A 86 8.01 15.35 -3.23
C CYS A 86 6.73 16.08 -3.66
N ARG A 87 5.80 16.29 -2.72
CA ARG A 87 4.51 16.95 -3.00
C ARG A 87 4.58 18.47 -3.12
N LYS A 88 5.62 19.08 -2.55
CA LYS A 88 5.75 20.53 -2.43
C LYS A 88 5.67 21.21 -3.81
N ASN A 89 5.23 22.47 -3.84
CA ASN A 89 5.09 23.25 -5.07
C ASN A 89 4.31 22.48 -6.15
N CYS A 90 3.24 21.79 -5.76
CA CYS A 90 2.38 21.02 -6.64
C CYS A 90 3.15 20.00 -7.52
N PHE A 91 3.99 19.17 -6.89
CA PHE A 91 4.73 18.08 -7.56
C PHE A 91 5.76 18.54 -8.59
N THR A 92 6.25 19.79 -8.51
CA THR A 92 7.25 20.36 -9.44
C THR A 92 8.68 20.34 -8.88
N THR A 93 8.93 19.63 -7.78
CA THR A 93 10.25 19.57 -7.16
C THR A 93 11.16 18.53 -7.81
N ASP A 94 12.47 18.69 -7.63
CA ASP A 94 13.45 17.68 -8.05
C ASP A 94 13.27 16.35 -7.31
N TYR A 95 12.71 16.37 -6.10
CA TYR A 95 12.32 15.15 -5.38
C TYR A 95 11.25 14.36 -6.13
N PHE A 96 10.26 15.04 -6.71
CA PHE A 96 9.24 14.38 -7.51
C PHE A 96 9.86 13.72 -8.76
N LYS A 97 10.74 14.44 -9.47
CA LYS A 97 11.48 13.90 -10.63
C LYS A 97 12.30 12.66 -10.24
N GLY A 98 13.09 12.75 -9.16
CA GLY A 98 13.86 11.61 -8.65
C GLY A 98 13.00 10.42 -8.24
N CYS A 99 11.80 10.67 -7.68
CA CYS A 99 10.85 9.59 -7.38
C CYS A 99 10.34 8.90 -8.64
N LEU A 100 10.09 9.62 -9.73
CA LEU A 100 9.73 9.00 -11.02
C LEU A 100 10.86 8.15 -11.60
N ASP A 101 12.10 8.61 -11.46
CA ASP A 101 13.29 7.86 -11.93
C ASP A 101 13.42 6.55 -11.16
N VAL A 102 13.35 6.61 -9.83
CA VAL A 102 13.56 5.45 -8.96
C VAL A 102 12.41 4.45 -9.04
N LEU A 103 11.17 4.92 -9.20
CA LEU A 103 10.00 4.07 -9.39
C LEU A 103 9.86 3.57 -10.84
N LEU A 104 10.76 3.96 -11.75
CA LEU A 104 10.78 3.56 -13.16
C LEU A 104 9.51 3.99 -13.93
N LEU A 105 8.98 5.20 -13.65
CA LEU A 105 7.76 5.75 -14.27
C LEU A 105 8.03 6.64 -15.51
N GLN A 106 9.21 6.53 -16.12
CA GLN A 106 9.62 7.38 -17.25
C GLN A 106 8.70 7.24 -18.47
N ASP A 107 8.20 6.04 -18.72
CA ASP A 107 7.29 5.77 -19.84
C ASP A 107 5.92 6.48 -19.68
N GLU A 108 5.55 6.86 -18.44
CA GLU A 108 4.32 7.59 -18.13
C GLU A 108 4.56 9.10 -17.95
N MET A 109 5.79 9.60 -18.18
CA MET A 109 6.18 10.98 -17.88
C MET A 109 5.27 12.01 -18.57
N ASP A 110 4.97 11.86 -19.86
CA ASP A 110 4.13 12.80 -20.61
C ASP A 110 2.72 12.93 -20.00
N LYS A 111 2.18 11.81 -19.54
CA LYS A 111 0.86 11.74 -18.89
C LYS A 111 0.90 12.38 -17.52
N ILE A 112 1.95 12.11 -16.75
CA ILE A 112 2.16 12.69 -15.42
C ILE A 112 2.37 14.21 -15.53
N GLN A 113 3.11 14.69 -16.52
CA GLN A 113 3.28 16.11 -16.79
C GLN A 113 1.95 16.78 -17.15
N THR A 114 1.11 16.12 -17.95
CA THR A 114 -0.24 16.63 -18.27
C THR A 114 -1.09 16.78 -17.01
N TRP A 115 -1.04 15.80 -16.12
CA TRP A 115 -1.71 15.86 -14.82
C TRP A 115 -1.20 16.99 -13.93
N ILE A 116 0.11 17.17 -13.83
CA ILE A 116 0.71 18.27 -13.07
C ILE A 116 0.28 19.61 -13.64
N LYS A 117 0.31 19.78 -14.97
CA LYS A 117 -0.16 21.02 -15.65
C LYS A 117 -1.60 21.35 -15.29
N GLN A 118 -2.50 20.36 -15.32
CA GLN A 118 -3.90 20.54 -14.93
C GLN A 118 -4.05 21.04 -13.48
N LEU A 119 -3.30 20.45 -12.55
CA LEU A 119 -3.39 20.81 -11.13
C LEU A 119 -2.64 22.12 -10.80
N HIS A 120 -1.55 22.42 -11.51
CA HIS A 120 -0.71 23.58 -11.27
C HIS A 120 -1.36 24.86 -11.80
N GLY A 121 -2.03 24.81 -12.96
CA GLY A 121 -2.79 25.93 -13.54
C GLY A 121 -1.96 26.98 -14.29
N ALA A 122 -0.65 26.76 -14.42
CA ALA A 122 0.29 27.52 -15.24
C ALA A 122 1.35 26.55 -15.78
N ASP A 123 2.05 26.88 -16.87
CA ASP A 123 3.17 26.03 -17.32
C ASP A 123 4.19 25.95 -16.18
N PRO A 124 4.37 24.76 -15.59
CA PRO A 124 5.37 24.59 -14.55
C PRO A 124 6.71 24.75 -15.27
N GLY A 125 7.50 25.77 -14.90
CA GLY A 125 8.86 25.96 -15.40
C GLY A 125 9.78 24.90 -14.82
N VAL A 126 9.52 23.63 -15.15
CA VAL A 126 10.25 22.43 -14.73
C VAL A 126 11.37 22.07 -15.69
#